data_AF-A0A7J6HR66-F1
#
_entry.id   AF-A0A7J6HR66-F1
#
_cell.length_a   1.000
_cell.length_b   1.000
_cell.length_c   1.000
_cell.angle_alpha   90.00
_cell.angle_beta   90.00
_cell.angle_gamma   90.00
#
_symmetry.space_group_name_H-M   'P 1'
#
loop_
_entity.id
_entity.type
_entity.pdbx_description
1 polymer ?
#
loop_
_entity_poly.entity_id
_entity_poly.type
_entity_poly.pdbx_seq_one_letter_code
_entity_poly.pdbx_strand_id
1 'polypeptide(L)'
;MASGGRSYQLYAGVVTIFSHLIAITVTVLVLVWLLKFQGGFAFKSGNTQKIFNLHPFLMVVGLIVIGGEAIMAYKTMPGTRRAHKGVHIILHLLALLAGILGTYAVFKFKDETDPFFQFLLGFFTFFFSGAAMPARANILPWHTFFGMVIFLLAVCTAETGLLQRFITLGLGLNQEGLIVNFTGLLIFLFAVTVTLSVILPRNHY
;
A
#
# COMPACT_ATOMS: atom_id res chain seq x y z
N MET A 1 4.70 18.75 -37.20
CA MET A 1 4.37 19.24 -35.84
C MET A 1 3.34 18.29 -35.24
N ALA A 2 3.68 17.50 -34.23
CA ALA A 2 2.76 16.52 -33.63
C ALA A 2 2.02 17.16 -32.45
N SER A 3 0.72 17.41 -32.60
CA SER A 3 -0.18 17.97 -31.57
C SER A 3 -0.73 16.89 -30.61
N GLY A 4 0.06 15.89 -30.26
CA GLY A 4 -0.40 14.71 -29.49
C GLY A 4 -0.23 14.77 -27.97
N GLY A 5 0.44 15.80 -27.42
CA GLY A 5 0.88 15.80 -26.02
C GLY A 5 -0.17 16.20 -24.98
N ARG A 6 -1.15 17.04 -25.33
CA ARG A 6 -1.99 17.75 -24.34
C ARG A 6 -3.09 16.88 -23.71
N SER A 7 -3.61 15.89 -24.45
CA SER A 7 -4.69 15.03 -23.96
C SER A 7 -4.18 14.04 -22.90
N TYR A 8 -3.13 13.26 -23.20
CA TYR A 8 -2.54 12.25 -22.30
C TYR A 8 -2.10 12.81 -20.93
N GLN A 9 -1.69 14.08 -20.92
CA GLN A 9 -1.22 14.83 -19.76
C GLN A 9 -2.32 15.17 -18.73
N LEU A 10 -3.53 15.49 -19.20
CA LEU A 10 -4.68 15.71 -18.31
C LEU A 10 -5.10 14.40 -17.62
N TYR A 11 -5.00 13.26 -18.32
CA TYR A 11 -5.38 11.97 -17.76
C TYR A 11 -4.50 11.54 -16.58
N ALA A 12 -3.18 11.79 -16.61
CA ALA A 12 -2.28 11.40 -15.52
C ALA A 12 -2.59 12.12 -14.20
N GLY A 13 -2.76 13.45 -14.26
CA GLY A 13 -3.10 14.25 -13.07
C GLY A 13 -4.46 13.87 -12.48
N VAL A 14 -5.46 13.69 -13.33
CA VAL A 14 -6.80 13.25 -12.92
C VAL A 14 -6.75 11.89 -12.23
N VAL A 15 -6.02 10.92 -12.79
CA VAL A 15 -5.82 9.60 -12.17
C VAL A 15 -5.21 9.72 -10.79
N THR A 16 -4.18 10.55 -10.60
CA THR A 16 -3.57 10.72 -9.27
C THR A 16 -4.50 11.36 -8.25
N ILE A 17 -5.34 12.33 -8.64
CA ILE A 17 -6.35 12.91 -7.76
C ILE A 17 -7.34 11.84 -7.30
N PHE A 18 -7.82 11.01 -8.24
CA PHE A 18 -8.69 9.89 -7.90
C PHE A 18 -8.00 8.89 -6.95
N SER A 19 -6.72 8.56 -7.18
CA SER A 19 -5.96 7.69 -6.28
C SER A 19 -5.95 8.23 -4.85
N HIS A 20 -5.67 9.52 -4.66
CA HIS A 20 -5.66 10.13 -3.32
C HIS A 20 -7.03 10.10 -2.64
N LEU A 21 -8.11 10.38 -3.38
CA LEU A 21 -9.47 10.32 -2.85
C LEU A 21 -9.86 8.90 -2.43
N ILE A 22 -9.50 7.90 -3.23
CA ILE A 22 -9.73 6.49 -2.90
C ILE A 22 -8.90 6.10 -1.67
N ALA A 23 -7.62 6.49 -1.59
CA ALA A 23 -6.76 6.24 -0.44
C ALA A 23 -7.33 6.78 0.88
N ILE A 24 -7.84 8.02 0.86
CA ILE A 24 -8.52 8.63 2.01
C ILE A 24 -9.76 7.82 2.38
N THR A 25 -10.58 7.46 1.39
CA THR A 25 -11.82 6.70 1.61
C THR A 25 -11.54 5.31 2.19
N VAL A 26 -10.57 4.57 1.65
CA VAL A 26 -10.12 3.27 2.17
C VAL A 26 -9.66 3.40 3.62
N THR A 27 -8.85 4.42 3.92
CA THR A 27 -8.36 4.66 5.29
C THR A 27 -9.52 4.91 6.26
N VAL A 28 -10.50 5.73 5.87
CA VAL A 28 -11.69 5.99 6.67
C VAL A 28 -12.51 4.73 6.87
N LEU A 29 -12.76 3.93 5.84
CA LEU A 29 -13.55 2.71 5.95
C LEU A 29 -12.88 1.66 6.85
N VAL A 30 -11.56 1.48 6.75
CA VAL A 30 -10.80 0.60 7.65
C VAL A 30 -10.87 1.09 9.10
N LEU A 31 -10.73 2.39 9.34
CA LEU A 31 -10.87 2.94 10.68
C LEU A 31 -12.28 2.76 11.23
N VAL A 32 -13.31 3.00 10.42
CA VAL A 32 -14.71 2.77 10.82
C VAL A 32 -14.92 1.29 11.13
N TRP A 33 -14.47 0.38 10.27
CA TRP A 33 -14.58 -1.06 10.51
C TRP A 33 -13.93 -1.45 11.85
N LEU A 34 -12.69 -1.05 12.07
CA LEU A 34 -11.94 -1.49 13.24
C LEU A 34 -12.40 -0.83 14.54
N LEU A 35 -12.68 0.48 14.53
CA LEU A 35 -13.06 1.21 15.74
C LEU A 35 -14.52 1.00 16.12
N LYS A 36 -15.43 0.97 15.14
CA LYS A 36 -16.88 0.84 15.41
C LYS A 36 -17.31 -0.61 15.57
N PHE A 37 -16.83 -1.52 14.73
CA PHE A 37 -17.34 -2.90 14.70
C PHE A 37 -16.42 -3.89 15.41
N GLN A 38 -15.10 -3.72 15.32
CA GLN A 38 -14.13 -4.67 15.89
C GLN A 38 -13.62 -4.29 17.31
N GLY A 39 -14.18 -3.23 17.92
CA GLY A 39 -13.84 -2.82 19.29
C GLY A 39 -12.47 -2.11 19.43
N GLY A 40 -11.90 -1.66 18.31
CA GLY A 40 -10.64 -0.95 18.23
C GLY A 40 -9.40 -1.84 18.16
N PHE A 41 -8.22 -1.22 18.19
CA PHE A 41 -6.93 -1.91 18.14
C PHE A 41 -5.97 -1.40 19.21
N ALA A 42 -5.05 -2.25 19.66
CA ALA A 42 -4.09 -1.93 20.71
C ALA A 42 -2.83 -2.80 20.61
N PHE A 43 -1.64 -2.23 20.86
CA PHE A 43 -0.37 -2.97 20.87
C PHE A 43 -0.25 -3.97 22.02
N LYS A 44 -0.96 -3.72 23.13
CA LYS A 44 -1.07 -4.58 24.31
C LYS A 44 -2.50 -4.51 24.83
N SER A 45 -3.12 -5.65 25.05
CA SER A 45 -4.50 -5.76 25.52
C SER A 45 -4.74 -7.19 26.03
N GLY A 46 -5.56 -7.35 27.08
CA GLY A 46 -6.03 -8.68 27.52
C GLY A 46 -7.00 -9.32 26.52
N ASN A 47 -7.64 -8.51 25.67
CA ASN A 47 -8.39 -8.99 24.50
C ASN A 47 -7.44 -9.04 23.30
N THR A 48 -7.06 -10.25 22.88
CA THR A 48 -6.13 -10.51 21.77
C THR A 48 -6.67 -10.06 20.41
N GLN A 49 -8.00 -9.95 20.25
CA GLN A 49 -8.60 -9.43 19.01
C GLN A 49 -8.17 -7.99 18.72
N LYS A 50 -7.99 -7.15 19.74
CA LYS A 50 -7.48 -5.79 19.56
C LYS A 50 -6.03 -5.75 19.07
N ILE A 51 -5.24 -6.76 19.41
CA ILE A 51 -3.88 -6.92 18.90
C ILE A 51 -3.95 -7.36 17.45
N PHE A 52 -4.80 -8.34 17.12
CA PHE A 52 -5.03 -8.76 15.73
C PHE A 52 -5.49 -7.61 14.85
N ASN A 53 -6.37 -6.73 15.33
CA ASN A 53 -6.90 -5.60 14.56
C ASN A 53 -5.81 -4.60 14.11
N LEU A 54 -4.61 -4.60 14.72
CA LEU A 54 -3.46 -3.86 14.20
C LEU A 54 -3.02 -4.39 12.83
N HIS A 55 -3.16 -5.69 12.56
CA HIS A 55 -2.77 -6.30 11.30
C HIS A 55 -3.49 -5.69 10.09
N PRO A 56 -4.84 -5.76 9.96
CA PRO A 56 -5.52 -5.18 8.81
C PRO A 56 -5.32 -3.66 8.72
N PHE A 57 -5.21 -2.95 9.86
CA PHE A 57 -4.90 -1.52 9.85
C PHE A 57 -3.53 -1.23 9.21
N LEU A 58 -2.48 -1.89 9.71
CA LEU A 58 -1.10 -1.66 9.26
C LEU A 58 -0.86 -2.19 7.85
N MET A 59 -1.52 -3.28 7.44
CA MET A 59 -1.43 -3.80 6.07
C MET A 59 -2.13 -2.88 5.07
N VAL A 60 -3.36 -2.44 5.36
CA VAL A 60 -4.10 -1.61 4.40
C VAL A 60 -3.59 -0.17 4.38
N VAL A 61 -3.50 0.49 5.54
CA VAL A 61 -3.10 1.91 5.59
C VAL A 61 -1.59 2.05 5.40
N GLY A 62 -0.81 1.19 6.06
CA GLY A 62 0.64 1.25 6.00
C GLY A 62 1.21 0.65 4.71
N LEU A 63 1.00 -0.64 4.47
CA LEU A 63 1.64 -1.31 3.34
C LEU A 63 1.02 -0.90 1.99
N ILE A 64 -0.31 -0.87 1.88
CA ILE A 64 -1.00 -0.59 0.61
C ILE A 64 -1.12 0.92 0.35
N VAL A 65 -1.76 1.68 1.24
CA VAL A 65 -2.04 3.11 0.97
C VAL A 65 -0.75 3.91 0.93
N ILE A 66 0.07 3.87 1.98
CA ILE A 66 1.37 4.59 1.99
C ILE A 66 2.31 4.03 0.91
N GLY A 67 2.30 2.72 0.65
CA GLY A 67 3.08 2.11 -0.43
C GLY A 67 2.68 2.60 -1.82
N GLY A 68 1.38 2.74 -2.09
CA GLY A 68 0.86 3.31 -3.33
C GLY A 68 1.24 4.78 -3.50
N GLU A 69 1.12 5.57 -2.42
CA GLU A 69 1.59 6.97 -2.40
C GLU A 69 3.10 7.08 -2.67
N ALA A 70 3.91 6.15 -2.15
CA ALA A 70 5.34 6.09 -2.41
C ALA A 70 5.66 5.85 -3.89
N ILE A 71 4.91 4.96 -4.56
CA ILE A 71 5.02 4.69 -6.00
C ILE A 71 4.68 5.94 -6.81
N MET A 72 3.63 6.68 -6.42
CA MET A 72 3.16 7.88 -7.11
C MET A 72 3.98 9.14 -6.80
N ALA A 73 4.85 9.13 -5.80
CA ALA A 73 5.58 10.32 -5.30
C ALA A 73 6.36 11.09 -6.38
N TYR A 74 6.88 10.39 -7.40
CA TYR A 74 7.56 11.03 -8.53
C TYR A 74 6.61 11.72 -9.52
N LYS A 75 5.29 11.68 -9.33
CA LYS A 75 4.29 12.32 -10.20
C LYS A 75 3.35 13.25 -9.46
N THR A 76 3.13 13.04 -8.17
CA THR A 76 2.12 13.76 -7.37
C THR A 76 2.63 15.06 -6.76
N MET A 77 3.94 15.23 -6.59
CA MET A 77 4.50 16.44 -5.97
C MET A 77 5.36 17.30 -6.90
N PRO A 78 5.19 18.64 -6.83
CA PRO A 78 6.14 19.56 -7.43
C PRO A 78 7.45 19.54 -6.63
N GLY A 79 8.59 19.67 -7.30
CA GLY A 79 9.88 19.71 -6.61
C GLY A 79 11.03 19.14 -7.42
N THR A 80 12.22 19.10 -6.80
CA THR A 80 13.42 18.56 -7.42
C THR A 80 13.42 17.03 -7.38
N ARG A 81 14.17 16.41 -8.28
CA ARG A 81 14.38 14.94 -8.29
C ARG A 81 14.91 14.41 -6.95
N ARG A 82 15.71 15.21 -6.24
CA ARG A 82 16.22 14.86 -4.91
C ARG A 82 15.10 14.81 -3.86
N ALA A 83 14.15 15.74 -3.92
CA ALA A 83 12.97 15.74 -3.07
C ALA A 83 12.06 14.53 -3.36
N HIS A 84 11.73 14.27 -4.63
CA HIS A 84 10.94 13.10 -5.03
C HIS A 84 11.57 11.80 -4.53
N LYS A 85 12.89 11.65 -4.70
CA LYS A 85 13.63 10.49 -4.22
C LYS A 85 13.58 10.36 -2.70
N GLY A 86 13.73 11.46 -1.98
CA GLY A 86 13.64 11.46 -0.51
C GLY A 86 12.28 10.99 -0.03
N VAL A 87 11.20 11.55 -0.58
CA VAL A 87 9.81 11.21 -0.22
C VAL A 87 9.48 9.76 -0.57
N HIS A 88 9.83 9.31 -1.78
CA HIS A 88 9.66 7.91 -2.19
C HIS A 88 10.33 6.93 -1.22
N ILE A 89 11.58 7.20 -0.82
CA ILE A 89 12.31 6.35 0.12
C ILE A 89 11.67 6.37 1.51
N ILE A 90 11.33 7.56 2.03
CA ILE A 90 10.71 7.70 3.36
C ILE A 90 9.37 6.96 3.41
N LEU A 91 8.50 7.15 2.41
CA LEU A 91 7.19 6.49 2.38
C LEU A 91 7.33 4.97 2.25
N HIS A 92 8.26 4.46 1.43
CA HIS A 92 8.50 3.01 1.38
C HIS A 92 9.06 2.45 2.68
N LEU A 93 9.93 3.18 3.40
CA LEU A 93 10.41 2.76 4.72
C LEU A 93 9.27 2.71 5.75
N LEU A 94 8.35 3.67 5.71
CA LEU A 94 7.15 3.66 6.56
C LEU A 94 6.22 2.49 6.21
N ALA A 95 5.97 2.25 4.92
CA ALA A 95 5.16 1.12 4.47
C ALA A 95 5.77 -0.23 4.88
N LEU A 96 7.09 -0.36 4.78
CA LEU A 96 7.82 -1.54 5.22
C LEU A 96 7.70 -1.76 6.73
N LEU A 97 7.92 -0.71 7.54
CA LEU A 97 7.79 -0.79 8.99
C LEU A 97 6.37 -1.19 9.39
N ALA A 98 5.35 -0.64 8.71
CA ALA A 98 3.98 -1.04 8.94
C ALA A 98 3.72 -2.50 8.57
N GLY A 99 4.29 -2.99 7.45
CA GLY A 99 4.24 -4.40 7.08
C GLY A 99 4.83 -5.31 8.16
N ILE A 100 6.01 -4.99 8.69
CA ILE A 100 6.65 -5.72 9.81
C ILE A 100 5.75 -5.74 11.04
N LEU A 101 5.28 -4.57 11.47
CA LEU A 101 4.44 -4.47 12.67
C LEU A 101 3.08 -5.17 12.47
N GLY A 102 2.57 -5.17 11.25
CA GLY A 102 1.34 -5.85 10.86
C GLY A 102 1.49 -7.36 10.90
N THR A 103 2.59 -7.93 10.41
CA THR A 103 2.85 -9.39 10.53
C THR A 103 3.08 -9.78 11.97
N TYR A 104 3.89 -9.00 12.70
CA TYR A 104 4.13 -9.20 14.13
C TYR A 104 2.82 -9.28 14.92
N ALA A 105 1.83 -8.43 14.62
CA ALA A 105 0.53 -8.45 15.27
C ALA A 105 -0.22 -9.79 15.11
N VAL A 106 -0.10 -10.46 13.95
CA VAL A 106 -0.71 -11.78 13.70
C VAL A 106 0.04 -12.88 14.44
N PHE A 107 1.37 -12.90 14.36
CA PHE A 107 2.17 -13.89 15.07
C PHE A 107 1.99 -13.80 16.58
N LYS A 108 1.97 -12.59 17.12
CA LYS A 108 1.62 -12.34 18.52
C LYS A 108 0.20 -12.79 18.87
N PHE A 109 -0.77 -12.59 17.97
CA PHE A 109 -2.14 -13.07 18.18
C PHE A 109 -2.22 -14.60 18.21
N LYS A 110 -1.42 -15.28 17.39
CA LYS A 110 -1.33 -16.74 17.33
C LYS A 110 -0.42 -17.37 18.40
N ASP A 111 0.26 -16.55 19.20
CA ASP A 111 1.33 -16.98 20.12
C ASP A 111 2.46 -17.75 19.40
N GLU A 112 2.76 -17.32 18.17
CA GLU A 112 3.78 -17.90 17.30
C GLU A 112 5.00 -16.96 17.16
N THR A 113 6.17 -17.55 16.86
CA THR A 113 7.39 -16.78 16.62
C THR A 113 7.35 -16.11 15.24
N ASP A 114 7.59 -14.81 15.17
CA ASP A 114 7.63 -14.05 13.92
C ASP A 114 8.84 -14.45 13.05
N PRO A 115 8.69 -14.81 11.76
CA PRO A 115 9.79 -15.08 10.82
C PRO A 115 10.54 -13.80 10.39
N PHE A 116 10.71 -12.86 11.31
CA PHE A 116 11.37 -11.56 11.16
C PHE A 116 12.73 -11.65 10.42
N PHE A 117 13.45 -12.76 10.60
CA PHE A 117 14.74 -13.01 9.98
C PHE A 117 14.65 -13.21 8.45
N GLN A 118 13.61 -13.89 7.96
CA GLN A 118 13.39 -14.08 6.52
C GLN A 118 13.04 -12.76 5.84
N PHE A 119 12.26 -11.91 6.53
CA PHE A 119 11.89 -10.59 6.05
C PHE A 119 13.10 -9.65 5.98
N LEU A 120 13.94 -9.61 7.03
CA LEU A 120 15.17 -8.81 7.05
C LEU A 120 16.11 -9.20 5.91
N LEU A 121 16.29 -10.51 5.67
CA LEU A 121 17.17 -11.00 4.62
C LEU A 121 16.72 -10.53 3.24
N GLY A 122 15.41 -10.57 2.95
CA GLY A 122 14.84 -10.00 1.73
C GLY A 122 15.02 -8.48 1.63
N PHE A 123 14.84 -7.75 2.72
CA PHE A 123 15.00 -6.30 2.73
C PHE A 123 16.45 -5.87 2.43
N PHE A 124 17.44 -6.44 3.13
CA PHE A 124 18.84 -6.03 2.95
C PHE A 124 19.44 -6.45 1.61
N THR A 125 18.95 -7.55 1.01
CA THR A 125 19.43 -8.00 -0.30
C THR A 125 18.93 -7.13 -1.46
N PHE A 126 17.71 -6.57 -1.38
CA PHE A 126 17.12 -5.78 -2.47
C PHE A 126 17.13 -4.26 -2.26
N PHE A 127 17.23 -3.76 -1.02
CA PHE A 127 17.17 -2.31 -0.72
C PHE A 127 18.52 -1.60 -0.83
N PHE A 128 19.63 -2.28 -0.53
CA PHE A 128 20.99 -1.72 -0.59
C PHE A 128 21.75 -2.25 -1.82
N SER A 129 21.50 -1.66 -2.99
CA SER A 129 22.47 -1.76 -4.10
C SER A 129 23.08 -0.39 -4.39
N GLY A 130 24.30 -0.19 -3.88
CA GLY A 130 25.16 0.96 -4.19
C GLY A 130 25.71 0.90 -5.61
N ALA A 131 24.84 0.81 -6.61
CA ALA A 131 25.23 0.58 -8.00
C ALA A 131 25.85 1.84 -8.65
N ALA A 132 26.91 1.65 -9.46
CA ALA A 132 27.52 2.68 -10.30
C ALA A 132 26.53 3.23 -11.35
N MET A 133 26.75 4.43 -11.89
CA MET A 133 25.80 5.13 -12.79
C MET A 133 25.31 4.32 -14.01
N PRO A 134 26.15 3.52 -14.71
CA PRO A 134 25.68 2.66 -15.81
C PRO A 134 24.75 1.54 -15.33
N ALA A 135 25.05 0.96 -14.17
CA ALA A 135 24.23 -0.09 -13.56
C ALA A 135 22.86 0.46 -13.12
N ARG A 136 22.76 1.73 -12.69
CA ARG A 136 21.48 2.35 -12.31
C ARG A 136 20.50 2.50 -13.48
N ALA A 137 21.00 2.81 -14.68
CA ALA A 137 20.15 2.90 -15.86
C ALA A 137 19.58 1.53 -16.26
N ASN A 138 20.39 0.47 -16.14
CA ASN A 138 19.97 -0.90 -16.45
C ASN A 138 19.05 -1.51 -15.38
N ILE A 139 19.18 -1.11 -14.12
CA ILE A 139 18.35 -1.61 -13.01
C ILE A 139 16.98 -0.93 -12.95
N LEU A 140 16.84 0.30 -13.44
CA LEU A 140 15.61 1.09 -13.31
C LEU A 140 14.34 0.38 -13.87
N PRO A 141 14.36 -0.25 -15.06
CA PRO A 141 13.20 -0.99 -15.56
C PRO A 141 12.82 -2.16 -14.65
N TRP A 142 13.81 -2.89 -14.15
CA TRP A 142 13.60 -4.03 -13.23
C TRP A 142 13.07 -3.59 -11.87
N HIS A 143 13.62 -2.52 -11.29
CA HIS A 143 13.13 -1.96 -10.03
C HIS A 143 11.66 -1.54 -10.14
N THR A 144 11.29 -0.89 -11.24
CA THR A 144 9.90 -0.48 -11.49
C THR A 144 8.98 -1.69 -11.65
N PHE A 145 9.41 -2.68 -12.44
CA PHE A 145 8.66 -3.92 -12.66
C PHE A 145 8.43 -4.69 -11.35
N PHE A 146 9.49 -5.01 -10.62
CA PHE A 146 9.38 -5.76 -9.36
C PHE A 146 8.63 -4.98 -8.28
N GLY A 147 8.81 -3.65 -8.21
CA GLY A 147 8.04 -2.80 -7.31
C GLY A 147 6.53 -2.91 -7.54
N MET A 148 6.09 -2.87 -8.81
CA MET A 148 4.69 -3.06 -9.16
C MET A 148 4.18 -4.48 -8.88
N VAL A 149 4.98 -5.51 -9.17
CA VAL A 149 4.61 -6.90 -8.86
C VAL A 149 4.41 -7.08 -7.35
N ILE A 150 5.32 -6.59 -6.52
CA ILE A 150 5.22 -6.66 -5.06
C ILE A 150 3.98 -5.93 -4.57
N PHE A 151 3.71 -4.73 -5.08
CA PHE A 151 2.53 -3.96 -4.71
C PHE A 151 1.22 -4.68 -5.05
N LEU A 152 1.10 -5.24 -6.27
CA LEU A 152 -0.09 -5.98 -6.68
C LEU A 152 -0.27 -7.29 -5.88
N LEU A 153 0.82 -7.99 -5.56
CA LEU A 153 0.76 -9.16 -4.67
C LEU A 153 0.32 -8.77 -3.26
N ALA A 154 0.76 -7.63 -2.73
CA ALA A 154 0.30 -7.12 -1.44
C ALA A 154 -1.22 -6.82 -1.46
N VAL A 155 -1.72 -6.26 -2.56
CA VAL A 155 -3.15 -6.03 -2.78
C VAL A 155 -3.93 -7.36 -2.83
N CYS A 156 -3.49 -8.34 -3.64
CA CYS A 156 -4.10 -9.68 -3.65
C CYS A 156 -4.10 -10.33 -2.26
N THR A 157 -3.02 -10.13 -1.48
CA THR A 157 -2.90 -10.65 -0.11
C THR A 157 -3.91 -9.97 0.83
N ALA A 158 -4.12 -8.66 0.69
CA ALA A 158 -5.13 -7.96 1.48
C ALA A 158 -6.56 -8.34 1.11
N GLU A 159 -6.88 -8.50 -0.18
CA GLU A 159 -8.20 -8.97 -0.64
C GLU A 159 -8.52 -10.35 -0.06
N THR A 160 -7.56 -11.29 -0.13
CA THR A 160 -7.74 -12.63 0.44
C THR A 160 -7.83 -12.60 1.96
N GLY A 161 -7.08 -11.72 2.64
CA GLY A 161 -7.18 -11.50 4.08
C GLY A 161 -8.53 -10.91 4.53
N LEU A 162 -9.05 -9.93 3.80
CA LEU A 162 -10.38 -9.34 4.03
C LEU A 162 -11.48 -10.38 3.80
N LEU A 163 -11.38 -11.18 2.74
CA LEU A 163 -12.30 -12.28 2.47
C LEU A 163 -12.29 -13.34 3.58
N GLN A 164 -11.09 -13.78 4.00
CA GLN A 164 -10.91 -14.69 5.14
C GLN A 164 -11.62 -14.12 6.37
N ARG A 165 -11.49 -12.81 6.61
CA ARG A 165 -12.07 -12.18 7.78
C ARG A 165 -13.58 -12.01 7.70
N PHE A 166 -14.10 -11.68 6.52
CA PHE A 166 -15.53 -11.65 6.21
C PHE A 166 -16.18 -13.01 6.52
N ILE A 167 -15.58 -14.10 6.06
CA ILE A 167 -16.05 -15.46 6.31
C ILE A 167 -15.94 -15.83 7.79
N THR A 168 -14.79 -15.56 8.43
CA THR A 168 -14.55 -15.92 9.83
C THR A 168 -15.51 -15.21 10.79
N LEU A 169 -15.88 -13.97 10.48
CA LEU A 169 -16.84 -13.19 11.27
C LEU A 169 -18.30 -13.51 10.89
N GLY A 170 -18.54 -14.36 9.89
CA GLY A 170 -19.90 -14.66 9.42
C GLY A 170 -20.62 -13.42 8.89
N LEU A 171 -19.90 -12.48 8.29
CA LEU A 171 -20.50 -11.25 7.76
C LEU A 171 -21.45 -11.61 6.61
N GLY A 172 -22.62 -10.98 6.61
CA GLY A 172 -23.60 -11.08 5.54
C GLY A 172 -23.76 -9.74 4.83
N LEU A 173 -24.98 -9.46 4.34
CA LEU A 173 -25.34 -8.14 3.80
C LEU A 173 -25.65 -7.11 4.89
N ASN A 174 -25.01 -7.23 6.06
CA ASN A 174 -25.13 -6.28 7.15
C ASN A 174 -24.17 -5.09 6.95
N GLN A 175 -24.32 -4.04 7.75
CA GLN A 175 -23.51 -2.81 7.61
C GLN A 175 -22.00 -3.08 7.65
N GLU A 176 -21.56 -3.97 8.54
CA GLU A 176 -20.15 -4.34 8.65
C GLU A 176 -19.64 -5.05 7.40
N GLY A 177 -20.37 -6.06 6.92
CA GLY A 177 -20.03 -6.80 5.72
C GLY A 177 -19.96 -5.90 4.47
N LEU A 178 -20.89 -4.96 4.34
CA LEU A 178 -20.83 -3.96 3.27
C LEU A 178 -19.57 -3.09 3.37
N ILE A 179 -19.22 -2.60 4.57
CA ILE A 179 -17.99 -1.81 4.76
C ILE A 179 -16.74 -2.61 4.37
N VAL A 180 -16.64 -3.88 4.77
CA VAL A 180 -15.51 -4.74 4.41
C VAL A 180 -15.44 -4.96 2.89
N ASN A 181 -16.57 -5.26 2.25
CA ASN A 181 -16.62 -5.47 0.79
C ASN A 181 -16.30 -4.20 0.00
N PHE A 182 -16.85 -3.04 0.38
CA PHE A 182 -16.51 -1.77 -0.25
C PHE A 182 -15.06 -1.37 -0.01
N THR A 183 -14.49 -1.71 1.15
CA THR A 183 -13.05 -1.52 1.41
C THR A 183 -12.21 -2.31 0.43
N GLY A 184 -12.49 -3.61 0.22
CA GLY A 184 -11.79 -4.45 -0.76
C GLY A 184 -11.93 -3.92 -2.19
N LEU A 185 -13.16 -3.59 -2.62
CA LEU A 185 -13.38 -2.99 -3.94
C LEU A 185 -12.56 -1.72 -4.16
N LEU A 186 -12.52 -0.83 -3.15
CA LEU A 186 -11.76 0.41 -3.24
C LEU A 186 -10.25 0.19 -3.17
N ILE A 187 -9.76 -0.82 -2.44
CA ILE A 187 -8.35 -1.23 -2.48
C ILE A 187 -7.97 -1.70 -3.89
N PHE A 188 -8.79 -2.52 -4.53
CA PHE A 188 -8.58 -2.94 -5.91
C PHE A 188 -8.56 -1.76 -6.87
N LEU A 189 -9.55 -0.85 -6.78
CA LEU A 189 -9.60 0.36 -7.62
C LEU A 189 -8.41 1.29 -7.36
N PHE A 190 -7.96 1.41 -6.11
CA PHE A 190 -6.75 2.15 -5.77
C PHE A 190 -5.54 1.56 -6.51
N ALA A 191 -5.37 0.23 -6.47
CA ALA A 191 -4.27 -0.45 -7.16
C ALA A 191 -4.30 -0.23 -8.68
N VAL A 192 -5.48 -0.23 -9.29
CA VAL A 192 -5.66 0.11 -10.71
C VAL A 192 -5.19 1.54 -10.99
N THR A 193 -5.64 2.51 -10.18
CA THR A 193 -5.24 3.92 -10.39
C THR A 193 -3.75 4.16 -10.15
N VAL A 194 -3.14 3.52 -9.14
CA VAL A 194 -1.68 3.56 -8.92
C VAL A 194 -0.94 2.99 -10.14
N THR A 195 -1.39 1.85 -10.67
CA THR A 195 -0.79 1.24 -11.86
C THR A 195 -0.90 2.15 -13.09
N LEU A 196 -2.08 2.72 -13.33
CA LEU A 196 -2.29 3.70 -14.41
C LEU A 196 -1.39 4.93 -14.23
N SER A 197 -1.23 5.42 -12.99
CA SER A 197 -0.37 6.55 -12.70
C SER A 197 1.08 6.26 -13.10
N VAL A 198 1.58 5.02 -12.96
CA VAL A 198 2.95 4.63 -13.35
C VAL A 198 3.11 4.59 -14.86
N ILE A 199 2.10 4.08 -15.58
CA ILE A 199 2.12 3.92 -17.04
C ILE A 199 1.97 5.28 -17.76
N LEU A 200 1.11 6.17 -17.26
CA LEU A 200 0.83 7.45 -17.92
C LEU A 200 1.99 8.45 -17.80
N PRO A 201 2.32 9.21 -18.86
CA PRO A 201 3.46 10.14 -18.84
C PRO A 201 3.26 11.30 -17.85
N ARG A 202 4.36 11.80 -17.27
CA ARG A 202 4.35 12.96 -16.36
C ARG A 202 4.28 14.27 -17.15
N ASN A 203 3.52 15.26 -16.66
CA ASN A 203 3.56 16.62 -17.19
C ASN A 203 4.94 17.24 -16.92
N HIS A 204 5.66 17.59 -17.99
CA HIS A 204 6.79 18.50 -17.91
C HIS A 204 6.25 19.92 -18.17
N TYR A 205 6.23 20.76 -17.13
CA TYR A 205 6.15 22.21 -17.29
C TYR A 205 7.57 22.76 -17.42
#